data_AF-A0A971GDU5-F1
#
_entry.id   AF-A0A971GDU5-F1
#
_cell.length_a   1.000
_cell.length_b   1.000
_cell.length_c   1.000
_cell.angle_alpha   90.00
_cell.angle_beta   90.00
_cell.angle_gamma   90.00
#
_symmetry.space_group_name_H-M   'P 1'
#
loop_
_entity.id
_entity.type
_entity.pdbx_description
1 polymer ?
#
loop_
_entity_poly.entity_id
_entity_poly.type
_entity_poly.pdbx_seq_one_letter_code
_entity_poly.pdbx_strand_id
1 'polypeptide(L)'
;MELLAPAGDLEKLKMAFIYGADAVYLAGERFGLRAGAGNFTPGQMKEGIEFAHDRGKKVYVTVNVIPHNDDFTGMADYIKEITALGADAVIVSDPGILSLVREISPDMPIHISTQANVTNYMSARFWQRQGVSRIVAAREMSLSELAFMHQILPEMELEVFVHGAMCVSYSGRCLLSNFMCGRDANRGDCAHPCRWKYHLTEETRPGEYFPVEEDKTGTFIFNSKDLCMIDHIPQLAKAGIYSLKIEGRMKSVFYVATIVRAYRKALDKWRENPEEYEIESRWLEEVSKVSHRGFTTGFYFGKPGPESQNYRTSSYIREWEFIGVVRSYDEREQAAVVEQRNRLLKGDEIEIMQPDGNDIQM
;
A
#
# COMPACT_ATOMS: atom_id res chain seq x y z
N MET A 1 8.21 13.99 6.35
CA MET A 1 7.40 12.95 5.68
C MET A 1 7.98 11.58 5.94
N GLU A 2 7.25 10.73 6.65
CA GLU A 2 7.54 9.30 6.85
C GLU A 2 7.27 8.50 5.57
N LEU A 3 8.10 7.51 5.26
CA LEU A 3 7.81 6.51 4.23
C LEU A 3 7.29 5.21 4.85
N LEU A 4 6.01 4.91 4.64
CA LEU A 4 5.32 3.76 5.21
C LEU A 4 5.15 2.65 4.16
N ALA A 5 5.82 1.53 4.38
CA ALA A 5 5.83 0.40 3.46
C ALA A 5 4.87 -0.74 3.88
N PRO A 6 4.32 -1.50 2.93
CA PRO A 6 3.53 -2.68 3.21
C PRO A 6 4.41 -3.87 3.58
N ALA A 7 4.03 -4.61 4.62
CA ALA A 7 4.66 -5.89 4.98
C ALA A 7 3.63 -7.02 4.94
N GLY A 8 3.73 -7.87 3.91
CA GLY A 8 2.87 -9.06 3.76
C GLY A 8 3.34 -10.27 4.55
N ASP A 9 4.64 -10.33 4.86
CA ASP A 9 5.33 -11.34 5.67
C ASP A 9 6.66 -10.77 6.17
N LEU A 10 7.37 -11.55 6.97
CA LEU A 10 8.63 -11.15 7.62
C LEU A 10 9.75 -10.83 6.62
N GLU A 11 9.83 -11.54 5.49
CA GLU A 11 10.83 -11.26 4.45
C GLU A 11 10.60 -9.88 3.84
N LYS A 12 9.35 -9.56 3.50
CA LYS A 12 8.96 -8.23 2.99
C LYS A 12 9.20 -7.11 4.01
N LEU A 13 8.93 -7.36 5.29
CA LEU A 13 9.24 -6.41 6.37
C LEU A 13 10.73 -6.08 6.41
N LYS A 14 11.58 -7.11 6.47
CA LYS A 14 13.04 -6.90 6.53
C LYS A 14 13.53 -6.14 5.30
N MET A 15 13.04 -6.51 4.12
CA MET A 15 13.40 -5.83 2.87
C MET A 15 12.91 -4.38 2.84
N ALA A 16 11.68 -4.08 3.27
CA ALA A 16 11.20 -2.70 3.35
C ALA A 16 12.16 -1.82 4.17
N PHE A 17 12.62 -2.28 5.33
CA PHE A 17 13.56 -1.52 6.15
C PHE A 17 14.96 -1.44 5.55
N ILE A 18 15.49 -2.53 4.99
CA ILE A 18 16.80 -2.54 4.31
C ILE A 18 16.83 -1.50 3.18
N TYR A 19 15.73 -1.39 2.43
CA TYR A 19 15.61 -0.48 1.29
C TYR A 19 15.09 0.92 1.65
N GLY A 20 14.93 1.22 2.94
CA GLY A 20 14.80 2.60 3.42
C GLY A 20 13.42 3.05 3.90
N ALA A 21 12.50 2.14 4.19
CA ALA A 21 11.24 2.49 4.86
C ALA A 21 11.51 3.11 6.25
N ASP A 22 10.66 4.03 6.67
CA ASP A 22 10.66 4.60 8.02
C ASP A 22 9.77 3.80 8.98
N ALA A 23 8.69 3.24 8.43
CA ALA A 23 7.78 2.38 9.13
C ALA A 23 7.22 1.31 8.19
N VAL A 24 6.67 0.24 8.76
CA VAL A 24 5.88 -0.75 8.01
C VAL A 24 4.49 -0.90 8.61
N TYR A 25 3.52 -1.29 7.77
CA TYR A 25 2.23 -1.78 8.26
C TYR A 25 2.03 -3.25 7.89
N LEU A 26 1.52 -4.03 8.85
CA LEU A 26 1.31 -5.47 8.72
C LEU A 26 -0.03 -5.89 9.35
N ALA A 27 -0.41 -7.15 9.15
CA ALA A 27 -1.50 -7.80 9.88
C ALA A 27 -1.02 -9.11 10.51
N GLY A 28 -1.59 -9.45 11.65
CA GLY A 28 -1.61 -10.83 12.11
C GLY A 28 -2.60 -11.67 11.31
N GLU A 29 -2.76 -12.92 11.70
CA GLU A 29 -3.66 -13.89 11.04
C GLU A 29 -5.15 -13.55 11.21
N ARG A 30 -5.48 -12.59 12.09
CA ARG A 30 -6.85 -12.19 12.43
C ARG A 30 -7.03 -10.67 12.31
N PHE A 31 -8.27 -10.26 12.05
CA PHE A 31 -8.76 -8.86 12.11
C PHE A 31 -8.09 -7.84 11.18
N GLY A 32 -7.21 -8.26 10.27
CA GLY A 32 -6.68 -7.43 9.20
C GLY A 32 -7.41 -7.65 7.86
N LEU A 33 -7.52 -6.60 7.05
CA LEU A 33 -7.86 -6.77 5.63
C LEU A 33 -6.72 -7.42 4.86
N ARG A 34 -7.01 -8.05 3.71
CA ARG A 34 -6.08 -8.88 2.90
C ARG A 34 -5.73 -10.23 3.54
N ALA A 35 -6.75 -11.04 3.80
CA ALA A 35 -6.60 -12.39 4.33
C ALA A 35 -5.65 -13.28 3.49
N GLY A 36 -5.57 -13.03 2.17
CA GLY A 36 -4.67 -13.76 1.27
C GLY A 36 -3.21 -13.28 1.24
N ALA A 37 -2.81 -12.31 2.08
CA ALA A 37 -1.39 -12.05 2.31
C ALA A 37 -0.80 -13.14 3.23
N GLY A 38 0.53 -13.24 3.34
CA GLY A 38 1.17 -14.21 4.24
C GLY A 38 0.69 -14.05 5.68
N ASN A 39 0.56 -12.80 6.13
CA ASN A 39 0.26 -12.39 7.51
C ASN A 39 1.28 -12.95 8.52
N PHE A 40 1.26 -12.40 9.74
CA PHE A 40 2.28 -12.69 10.74
C PHE A 40 1.72 -13.55 11.87
N THR A 41 2.41 -14.63 12.19
CA THR A 41 2.24 -15.30 13.48
C THR A 41 2.75 -14.38 14.61
N PRO A 42 2.36 -14.61 15.88
CA PRO A 42 2.88 -13.82 17.00
C PRO A 42 4.42 -13.84 17.09
N GLY A 43 5.05 -14.98 16.80
CA GLY A 43 6.51 -15.11 16.79
C GLY A 43 7.18 -14.29 15.67
N GLN A 44 6.64 -14.35 14.45
CA GLN A 44 7.14 -13.53 13.34
C GLN A 44 6.90 -12.03 13.57
N MET A 45 5.77 -11.67 14.18
CA MET A 45 5.46 -10.28 14.51
C MET A 45 6.46 -9.74 15.54
N LYS A 46 6.74 -10.53 16.58
CA LYS A 46 7.76 -10.21 17.58
C LYS A 46 9.13 -9.97 16.93
N GLU A 47 9.59 -10.93 16.11
CA GLU A 47 10.88 -10.81 15.42
C GLU A 47 10.91 -9.59 14.49
N GLY A 48 9.81 -9.29 13.80
CA GLY A 48 9.69 -8.13 12.92
C GLY A 48 9.74 -6.79 13.67
N ILE A 49 9.09 -6.72 14.84
CA ILE A 49 9.09 -5.54 15.71
C ILE A 49 10.50 -5.32 16.28
N GLU A 50 11.13 -6.35 16.83
CA GLU A 50 12.50 -6.28 17.34
C GLU A 50 13.48 -5.82 16.24
N PHE A 51 13.37 -6.40 15.04
CA PHE A 51 14.19 -6.00 13.89
C PHE A 51 14.01 -4.52 13.51
N ALA A 52 12.79 -3.99 13.61
CA ALA A 52 12.47 -2.60 13.32
C ALA A 52 13.03 -1.66 14.41
N HIS A 53 12.80 -2.00 15.68
CA HIS A 53 13.20 -1.20 16.83
C HIS A 53 14.72 -1.10 16.95
N ASP A 54 15.45 -2.18 16.66
CA ASP A 54 16.92 -2.18 16.57
C ASP A 54 17.48 -1.16 15.55
N ARG A 55 16.64 -0.69 14.63
CA ARG A 55 16.97 0.30 13.59
C ARG A 55 16.30 1.65 13.81
N GLY A 56 15.61 1.85 14.94
CA GLY A 56 14.83 3.06 15.22
C GLY A 56 13.63 3.24 14.27
N LYS A 57 13.09 2.15 13.75
CA LYS A 57 11.96 2.12 12.80
C LYS A 57 10.70 1.61 13.48
N LYS A 58 9.53 1.90 12.89
CA LYS A 58 8.21 1.64 13.51
C LYS A 58 7.43 0.54 12.81
N VAL A 59 6.58 -0.16 13.55
CA VAL A 59 5.66 -1.19 13.06
C VAL A 59 4.22 -0.89 13.47
N TYR A 60 3.33 -0.81 12.47
CA TYR A 60 1.91 -0.57 12.67
C TYR A 60 1.09 -1.82 12.36
N VAL A 61 0.21 -2.22 13.28
CA VAL A 61 -0.59 -3.44 13.13
C VAL A 61 -2.02 -3.08 12.72
N THR A 62 -2.50 -3.64 11.61
CA THR A 62 -3.86 -3.40 11.14
C THR A 62 -4.87 -4.26 11.91
N VAL A 63 -5.91 -3.61 12.42
CA VAL A 63 -7.13 -4.18 13.01
C VAL A 63 -8.33 -3.51 12.32
N ASN A 64 -8.34 -3.54 10.99
CA ASN A 64 -9.12 -2.64 10.13
C ASN A 64 -10.23 -3.34 9.33
N VAL A 65 -10.73 -4.46 9.85
CA VAL A 65 -11.96 -5.08 9.34
C VAL A 65 -13.18 -4.20 9.65
N ILE A 66 -14.27 -4.42 8.92
CA ILE A 66 -15.61 -3.99 9.35
C ILE A 66 -16.20 -5.16 10.16
N PRO A 67 -16.22 -5.09 11.51
CA PRO A 67 -16.56 -6.23 12.33
C PRO A 67 -18.08 -6.48 12.37
N HIS A 68 -18.47 -7.75 12.50
CA HIS A 68 -19.77 -8.17 13.00
C HIS A 68 -19.65 -8.62 14.46
N ASN A 69 -20.77 -8.86 15.14
CA ASN A 69 -20.78 -9.22 16.56
C ASN A 69 -19.80 -10.37 16.90
N ASP A 70 -19.78 -11.42 16.08
CA ASP A 70 -18.92 -12.58 16.32
C ASP A 70 -17.43 -12.27 16.16
N ASP A 71 -17.07 -11.24 15.38
CA ASP A 71 -15.68 -10.80 15.19
C ASP A 71 -15.07 -10.20 16.46
N PHE A 72 -15.88 -9.73 17.42
CA PHE A 72 -15.35 -9.26 18.70
C PHE A 72 -14.85 -10.41 19.59
N THR A 73 -15.21 -11.65 19.29
CA THR A 73 -14.73 -12.83 20.01
C THR A 73 -13.21 -12.96 19.88
N GLY A 74 -12.49 -12.84 21.00
CA GLY A 74 -11.02 -12.93 21.04
C GLY A 74 -10.28 -11.68 20.53
N MET A 75 -10.98 -10.63 20.11
CA MET A 75 -10.36 -9.37 19.67
C MET A 75 -9.65 -8.67 20.83
N ALA A 76 -10.24 -8.69 22.02
CA ALA A 76 -9.64 -8.10 23.22
C ALA A 76 -8.28 -8.74 23.54
N ASP A 77 -8.18 -10.06 23.47
CA ASP A 77 -6.93 -10.78 23.73
C ASP A 77 -5.89 -10.51 22.63
N TYR A 78 -6.32 -10.41 21.38
CA TYR A 78 -5.44 -10.02 20.28
C TYR A 78 -4.88 -8.61 20.44
N ILE A 79 -5.69 -7.63 20.88
CA ILE A 79 -5.22 -6.27 21.17
C ILE A 79 -4.17 -6.26 22.29
N LYS A 80 -4.38 -7.06 23.35
CA LYS A 80 -3.38 -7.22 24.43
C LYS A 80 -2.08 -7.84 23.90
N GLU A 81 -2.19 -8.87 23.07
CA GLU A 81 -1.03 -9.55 22.47
C GLU A 81 -0.20 -8.58 21.63
N ILE A 82 -0.79 -7.88 20.66
CA ILE A 82 -0.04 -6.95 19.80
C ILE A 82 0.54 -5.75 20.57
N THR A 83 -0.13 -5.32 21.65
CA THR A 83 0.40 -4.31 22.57
C THR A 83 1.63 -4.83 23.30
N ALA A 84 1.55 -6.04 23.87
CA ALA A 84 2.66 -6.66 24.60
C ALA A 84 3.87 -6.97 23.71
N LEU A 85 3.64 -7.22 22.42
CA LEU A 85 4.69 -7.38 21.41
C LEU A 85 5.40 -6.07 21.06
N GLY A 86 4.86 -4.91 21.45
CA GLY A 86 5.47 -3.61 21.21
C GLY A 86 5.10 -2.96 19.88
N ALA A 87 3.89 -3.22 19.34
CA ALA A 87 3.40 -2.49 18.18
C ALA A 87 3.38 -0.96 18.45
N ASP A 88 3.87 -0.16 17.49
CA ASP A 88 3.97 1.31 17.65
C ASP A 88 2.64 2.04 17.45
N ALA A 89 1.72 1.42 16.71
CA ALA A 89 0.35 1.90 16.53
C ALA A 89 -0.55 0.77 16.02
N VAL A 90 -1.86 0.93 16.22
CA VAL A 90 -2.87 0.10 15.55
C VAL A 90 -3.62 0.91 14.50
N ILE A 91 -3.90 0.28 13.35
CA ILE A 91 -4.69 0.89 12.27
C ILE A 91 -6.10 0.29 12.31
N VAL A 92 -7.10 1.09 12.69
CA VAL A 92 -8.49 0.65 12.89
C VAL A 92 -9.45 1.37 11.95
N SER A 93 -10.65 0.84 11.75
CA SER A 93 -11.70 1.48 10.92
C SER A 93 -13.01 1.70 11.64
N ASP A 94 -13.27 0.93 12.70
CA ASP A 94 -14.56 0.86 13.36
C ASP A 94 -14.52 1.56 14.74
N PRO A 95 -15.55 2.36 15.10
CA PRO A 95 -15.62 3.01 16.41
C PRO A 95 -15.63 2.04 17.60
N GLY A 96 -16.24 0.86 17.46
CA GLY A 96 -16.26 -0.17 18.50
C GLY A 96 -14.88 -0.76 18.74
N ILE A 97 -14.13 -1.06 17.67
CA ILE A 97 -12.72 -1.46 17.78
C ILE A 97 -11.89 -0.35 18.44
N LEU A 98 -12.10 0.91 18.05
CA LEU A 98 -11.40 2.04 18.67
C LEU A 98 -11.67 2.11 20.19
N SER A 99 -12.94 2.01 20.61
CA SER A 99 -13.31 2.02 22.04
C SER A 99 -12.63 0.88 22.78
N LEU A 100 -12.65 -0.33 22.20
CA LEU A 100 -12.04 -1.51 22.79
C LEU A 100 -10.52 -1.38 22.94
N VAL A 101 -9.83 -0.82 21.93
CA VAL A 101 -8.40 -0.52 22.04
C VAL A 101 -8.13 0.44 23.18
N ARG A 102 -8.94 1.50 23.33
CA ARG A 102 -8.77 2.48 24.42
C ARG A 102 -9.01 1.91 25.80
N GLU A 103 -9.96 1.00 25.93
CA GLU A 103 -10.24 0.32 27.21
C GLU A 103 -9.08 -0.62 27.61
N ILE A 104 -8.47 -1.30 26.63
CA ILE A 104 -7.46 -2.33 26.87
C ILE A 104 -6.05 -1.77 26.95
N SER A 105 -5.72 -0.81 26.08
CA SER A 105 -4.40 -0.21 25.92
C SER A 105 -4.55 1.30 25.69
N PRO A 106 -4.84 2.08 26.75
CA PRO A 106 -5.16 3.52 26.64
C PRO A 106 -4.09 4.35 25.92
N ASP A 107 -2.82 3.97 26.10
CA ASP A 107 -1.65 4.67 25.56
C ASP A 107 -1.29 4.26 24.12
N MET A 108 -1.92 3.22 23.57
CA MET A 108 -1.67 2.76 22.21
C MET A 108 -2.04 3.85 21.20
N PRO A 109 -1.12 4.30 20.33
CA PRO A 109 -1.46 5.19 19.24
C PRO A 109 -2.43 4.51 18.26
N ILE A 110 -3.48 5.24 17.87
CA ILE A 110 -4.52 4.74 16.97
C ILE A 110 -4.50 5.55 15.69
N HIS A 111 -4.34 4.85 14.57
CA HIS A 111 -4.44 5.39 13.22
C HIS A 111 -5.76 4.95 12.59
N ILE A 112 -6.40 5.83 11.83
CA ILE A 112 -7.66 5.53 11.15
C ILE A 112 -7.41 5.07 9.72
N SER A 113 -7.82 3.85 9.42
CA SER A 113 -7.81 3.21 8.11
C SER A 113 -8.68 3.97 7.10
N THR A 114 -8.27 3.94 5.82
CA THR A 114 -9.07 4.43 4.68
C THR A 114 -10.49 3.85 4.65
N GLN A 115 -10.73 2.66 5.24
CA GLN A 115 -12.06 2.06 5.41
C GLN A 115 -13.07 2.94 6.17
N ALA A 116 -12.60 3.84 7.03
CA ALA A 116 -13.46 4.79 7.73
C ALA A 116 -13.96 5.95 6.84
N ASN A 117 -13.50 6.03 5.58
CA ASN A 117 -13.92 7.01 4.57
C ASN A 117 -13.81 8.47 5.06
N VAL A 118 -12.68 8.86 5.63
CA VAL A 118 -12.47 10.26 6.05
C VAL A 118 -12.18 11.12 4.82
N THR A 119 -13.18 11.91 4.42
CA THR A 119 -13.18 12.69 3.16
C THR A 119 -13.26 14.20 3.39
N ASN A 120 -13.41 14.63 4.65
CA ASN A 120 -13.61 16.04 5.01
C ASN A 120 -13.10 16.31 6.43
N TYR A 121 -12.81 17.59 6.70
CA TYR A 121 -12.21 18.01 7.96
C TYR A 121 -13.12 17.80 9.19
N MET A 122 -14.45 17.73 9.02
CA MET A 122 -15.37 17.49 10.14
C MET A 122 -15.28 16.05 10.61
N SER A 123 -15.23 15.09 9.69
CA SER A 123 -14.95 13.68 10.00
C SER A 123 -13.56 13.53 10.61
N ALA A 124 -12.54 14.22 10.09
CA ALA A 124 -11.21 14.18 10.66
C ALA A 124 -11.16 14.74 12.09
N ARG A 125 -11.85 15.87 12.34
CA ARG A 125 -11.99 16.47 13.68
C ARG A 125 -12.72 15.57 14.65
N PHE A 126 -13.73 14.84 14.19
CA PHE A 126 -14.42 13.85 15.03
C PHE A 126 -13.42 12.81 15.53
N TRP A 127 -12.63 12.21 14.64
CA TRP A 127 -11.62 11.21 15.01
C TRP A 127 -10.52 11.80 15.90
N GLN A 128 -10.05 13.02 15.62
CA GLN A 128 -9.11 13.73 16.48
C GLN A 128 -9.63 13.84 17.92
N ARG A 129 -10.91 14.18 18.10
CA ARG A 129 -11.54 14.27 19.43
C ARG A 129 -11.66 12.92 20.13
N GLN A 130 -11.63 11.81 19.39
CA GLN A 130 -11.53 10.45 19.94
C GLN A 130 -10.07 10.05 20.27
N GLY A 131 -9.12 10.98 20.15
CA GLY A 131 -7.70 10.78 20.45
C GLY A 131 -6.90 10.11 19.35
N VAL A 132 -7.46 9.94 18.14
CA VAL A 132 -6.72 9.40 16.98
C VAL A 132 -5.53 10.31 16.68
N SER A 133 -4.36 9.71 16.49
CA SER A 133 -3.12 10.44 16.18
C SER A 133 -2.91 10.66 14.68
N ARG A 134 -3.44 9.75 13.85
CA ARG A 134 -3.22 9.78 12.40
C ARG A 134 -4.45 9.32 11.62
N ILE A 135 -4.71 9.96 10.48
CA ILE A 135 -5.76 9.57 9.55
C ILE A 135 -5.16 9.18 8.21
N VAL A 136 -5.44 7.95 7.77
CA VAL A 136 -5.25 7.54 6.38
C VAL A 136 -6.41 8.10 5.57
N ALA A 137 -6.17 9.20 4.86
CA ALA A 137 -7.21 9.90 4.12
C ALA A 137 -7.81 9.01 3.01
N ALA A 138 -9.07 9.28 2.67
CA ALA A 138 -9.74 8.59 1.58
C ALA A 138 -9.01 8.83 0.25
N ARG A 139 -8.97 7.80 -0.61
CA ARG A 139 -8.23 7.83 -1.87
C ARG A 139 -8.86 8.73 -2.94
N GLU A 140 -10.07 9.20 -2.67
CA GLU A 140 -10.84 10.10 -3.51
C GLU A 140 -10.57 11.59 -3.24
N MET A 141 -9.73 11.92 -2.25
CA MET A 141 -9.40 13.31 -1.91
C MET A 141 -8.31 13.89 -2.81
N SER A 142 -8.49 15.14 -3.22
CA SER A 142 -7.49 15.92 -3.94
C SER A 142 -6.45 16.55 -3.00
N LEU A 143 -5.30 16.98 -3.53
CA LEU A 143 -4.27 17.68 -2.75
C LEU A 143 -4.78 18.99 -2.15
N SER A 144 -5.68 19.71 -2.83
CA SER A 144 -6.27 20.94 -2.30
C SER A 144 -7.18 20.67 -1.10
N GLU A 145 -7.98 19.59 -1.15
CA GLU A 145 -8.82 19.18 -0.03
C GLU A 145 -7.97 18.70 1.16
N LEU A 146 -6.90 17.96 0.90
CA LEU A 146 -5.95 17.52 1.93
C LEU A 146 -5.22 18.70 2.57
N ALA A 147 -4.73 19.65 1.77
CA ALA A 147 -4.10 20.87 2.26
C ALA A 147 -5.06 21.70 3.11
N PHE A 148 -6.32 21.84 2.68
CA PHE A 148 -7.35 22.51 3.46
C PHE A 148 -7.61 21.79 4.79
N MET A 149 -7.69 20.46 4.80
CA MET A 149 -7.84 19.68 6.02
C MET A 149 -6.66 19.90 6.99
N HIS A 150 -5.43 19.87 6.49
CA HIS A 150 -4.23 20.13 7.28
C HIS A 150 -4.22 21.55 7.87
N GLN A 151 -4.59 22.57 7.09
CA GLN A 151 -4.70 23.95 7.59
C GLN A 151 -5.68 24.09 8.75
N ILE A 152 -6.80 23.37 8.70
CA ILE A 152 -7.82 23.39 9.76
C ILE A 152 -7.41 22.55 10.98
N LEU A 153 -6.64 21.48 10.77
CA LEU A 153 -6.24 20.50 11.79
C LEU A 153 -4.71 20.24 11.73
N PRO A 154 -3.86 21.23 12.04
CA PRO A 154 -2.41 21.11 11.82
C PRO A 154 -1.75 20.02 12.68
N GLU A 155 -2.33 19.71 13.84
CA GLU A 155 -1.85 18.67 14.77
C GLU A 155 -2.26 17.24 14.34
N MET A 156 -3.16 17.08 13.38
CA MET A 156 -3.59 15.76 12.92
C MET A 156 -2.64 15.27 11.82
N GLU A 157 -1.95 14.14 12.06
CA GLU A 157 -1.10 13.53 11.03
C GLU A 157 -1.97 12.99 9.88
N LEU A 158 -1.72 13.48 8.66
CA LEU A 158 -2.36 12.96 7.45
C LEU A 158 -1.44 11.95 6.75
N GLU A 159 -1.96 10.76 6.53
CA GLU A 159 -1.33 9.70 5.76
C GLU A 159 -2.11 9.47 4.47
N VAL A 160 -1.41 9.28 3.36
CA VAL A 160 -2.05 9.11 2.04
C VAL A 160 -1.35 8.01 1.24
N PHE A 161 -2.11 7.31 0.40
CA PHE A 161 -1.51 6.36 -0.53
C PHE A 161 -0.76 7.09 -1.63
N VAL A 162 0.49 6.74 -1.90
CA VAL A 162 1.29 7.38 -2.97
C VAL A 162 1.59 6.45 -4.13
N HIS A 163 1.50 5.14 -3.91
CA HIS A 163 1.87 4.15 -4.91
C HIS A 163 1.04 2.87 -4.79
N GLY A 164 0.73 2.24 -5.91
CA GLY A 164 0.16 0.90 -5.97
C GLY A 164 -1.30 0.83 -6.43
N ALA A 165 -1.92 -0.32 -6.21
CA ALA A 165 -3.22 -0.63 -6.79
C ALA A 165 -4.35 0.28 -6.28
N MET A 166 -5.03 0.95 -7.21
CA MET A 166 -6.25 1.72 -6.92
C MET A 166 -7.48 0.83 -6.96
N CYS A 167 -8.34 0.95 -5.95
CA CYS A 167 -9.67 0.33 -5.97
C CYS A 167 -10.60 1.15 -6.86
N VAL A 168 -11.51 0.48 -7.57
CA VAL A 168 -12.61 1.16 -8.29
C VAL A 168 -13.74 1.54 -7.34
N SER A 169 -13.84 0.83 -6.23
CA SER A 169 -14.85 1.03 -5.20
C SER A 169 -14.36 2.07 -4.21
N TYR A 170 -15.31 2.86 -3.70
CA TYR A 170 -15.04 3.96 -2.78
C TYR A 170 -14.29 3.49 -1.53
N SER A 171 -13.02 3.88 -1.42
CA SER A 171 -12.10 3.53 -0.33
C SER A 171 -12.16 2.05 0.12
N GLY A 172 -12.30 1.12 -0.84
CA GLY A 172 -12.25 -0.33 -0.59
C GLY A 172 -13.58 -1.00 -0.22
N ARG A 173 -14.70 -0.26 -0.17
CA ARG A 173 -16.04 -0.81 0.09
C ARG A 173 -16.63 -1.45 -1.15
N CYS A 174 -16.26 -2.69 -1.42
CA CYS A 174 -16.62 -3.39 -2.66
C CYS A 174 -17.75 -4.40 -2.46
N LEU A 175 -18.93 -4.14 -3.07
CA LEU A 175 -20.04 -5.10 -3.10
C LEU A 175 -19.83 -6.22 -4.13
N LEU A 176 -19.09 -5.93 -5.22
CA LEU A 176 -18.90 -6.86 -6.33
C LEU A 176 -18.29 -8.19 -5.88
N SER A 177 -17.29 -8.16 -4.99
CA SER A 177 -16.61 -9.38 -4.52
C SER A 177 -17.56 -10.29 -3.74
N ASN A 178 -18.40 -9.70 -2.89
CA ASN A 178 -19.34 -10.44 -2.07
C ASN A 178 -20.45 -11.03 -2.94
N PHE A 179 -21.08 -10.21 -3.79
CA PHE A 179 -22.21 -10.64 -4.60
C PHE A 179 -21.83 -11.64 -5.70
N MET A 180 -20.71 -11.41 -6.39
CA MET A 180 -20.34 -12.25 -7.54
C MET A 180 -19.66 -13.56 -7.14
N CYS A 181 -19.03 -13.63 -5.96
CA CYS A 181 -18.14 -14.72 -5.60
C CYS A 181 -18.35 -15.28 -4.19
N GLY A 182 -19.24 -14.69 -3.39
CA GLY A 182 -19.40 -15.02 -1.97
C GLY A 182 -18.18 -14.66 -1.11
N ARG A 183 -17.30 -13.78 -1.60
CA ARG A 183 -16.02 -13.43 -0.95
C ARG A 183 -16.05 -12.00 -0.42
N ASP A 184 -16.09 -11.84 0.90
CA ASP A 184 -16.28 -10.53 1.54
C ASP A 184 -14.99 -9.69 1.57
N ALA A 185 -14.92 -8.71 0.67
CA ALA A 185 -13.80 -7.79 0.59
C ALA A 185 -13.60 -6.93 1.84
N ASN A 186 -14.66 -6.65 2.61
CA ASN A 186 -14.60 -5.82 3.83
C ASN A 186 -14.16 -6.60 5.06
N ARG A 187 -14.03 -7.93 4.93
CA ARG A 187 -13.38 -8.83 5.90
C ARG A 187 -12.05 -9.37 5.38
N GLY A 188 -11.52 -8.74 4.34
CA GLY A 188 -10.19 -9.01 3.81
C GLY A 188 -10.13 -10.04 2.70
N ASP A 189 -11.26 -10.62 2.28
CA ASP A 189 -11.33 -11.69 1.29
C ASP A 189 -11.65 -11.17 -0.12
N CYS A 190 -11.02 -10.08 -0.56
CA CYS A 190 -11.31 -9.51 -1.88
C CYS A 190 -10.87 -10.44 -3.03
N ALA A 191 -11.79 -10.83 -3.91
CA ALA A 191 -11.52 -11.65 -5.10
C ALA A 191 -10.94 -10.88 -6.30
N HIS A 192 -10.77 -9.55 -6.15
CA HIS A 192 -10.44 -8.62 -7.22
C HIS A 192 -11.34 -8.72 -8.47
N PRO A 193 -12.68 -8.80 -8.32
CA PRO A 193 -13.58 -8.94 -9.46
C PRO A 193 -13.48 -7.75 -10.41
N CYS A 194 -13.22 -6.55 -9.90
CA CYS A 194 -12.97 -5.36 -10.71
C CYS A 194 -11.82 -5.50 -11.74
N ARG A 195 -10.99 -6.54 -11.66
CA ARG A 195 -9.91 -6.82 -12.61
C ARG A 195 -10.28 -7.88 -13.65
N TRP A 196 -11.48 -8.43 -13.58
CA TRP A 196 -11.96 -9.45 -14.49
C TRP A 196 -12.44 -8.83 -15.80
N LYS A 197 -12.70 -9.69 -16.79
CA LYS A 197 -13.25 -9.31 -18.09
C LYS A 197 -14.76 -9.40 -18.00
N TYR A 198 -15.43 -8.31 -18.34
CA TYR A 198 -16.87 -8.20 -18.31
C TYR A 198 -17.43 -7.95 -19.70
N HIS A 199 -18.68 -8.34 -19.90
CA HIS A 199 -19.50 -7.89 -21.02
C HIS A 199 -20.81 -7.34 -20.44
N LEU A 200 -21.29 -6.21 -20.98
CA LEU A 200 -22.56 -5.62 -20.57
C LEU A 200 -23.67 -6.06 -21.52
N THR A 201 -24.69 -6.74 -20.99
CA THR A 201 -25.92 -7.06 -21.71
C THR A 201 -27.07 -6.23 -21.14
N GLU A 202 -27.89 -5.65 -22.01
CA GLU A 202 -29.17 -5.04 -21.58
C GLU A 202 -30.22 -6.14 -21.39
N GLU A 203 -31.06 -6.00 -20.38
CA GLU A 203 -31.99 -7.04 -19.92
C GLU A 203 -32.96 -7.51 -21.01
N THR A 204 -33.47 -6.60 -21.83
CA THR A 204 -34.41 -6.94 -22.91
C THR A 204 -33.74 -7.43 -24.19
N ARG A 205 -32.40 -7.45 -24.23
CA ARG A 205 -31.60 -7.91 -25.37
C ARG A 205 -30.55 -8.94 -24.95
N PRO A 206 -30.98 -10.10 -24.43
CA PRO A 206 -30.05 -11.14 -24.01
C PRO A 206 -29.21 -11.63 -25.19
N GLY A 207 -27.88 -11.60 -25.02
CA GLY A 207 -26.92 -11.97 -26.05
C GLY A 207 -26.44 -10.82 -26.96
N GLU A 208 -27.09 -9.66 -26.91
CA GLU A 208 -26.51 -8.43 -27.47
C GLU A 208 -25.66 -7.73 -26.40
N TYR A 209 -24.36 -7.63 -26.67
CA TYR A 209 -23.44 -6.91 -25.80
C TYR A 209 -23.32 -5.45 -26.26
N PHE A 210 -23.49 -4.53 -25.32
CA PHE A 210 -23.33 -3.10 -25.59
C PHE A 210 -21.86 -2.71 -25.52
N PRO A 211 -21.33 -1.99 -26.50
CA PRO A 211 -19.94 -1.56 -26.49
C PRO A 211 -19.73 -0.47 -25.44
N VAL A 212 -18.84 -0.75 -24.48
CA VAL A 212 -18.22 0.24 -23.60
C VAL A 212 -16.69 0.10 -23.78
N GLU A 213 -16.23 0.46 -24.98
CA GLU A 213 -14.91 0.20 -25.58
C GLU A 213 -14.53 -1.30 -25.75
N GLU A 214 -14.01 -1.63 -26.94
CA GLU A 214 -13.94 -2.98 -27.50
C GLU A 214 -12.50 -3.36 -27.88
N ASP A 215 -12.04 -4.51 -27.39
CA ASP A 215 -11.02 -5.30 -28.09
C ASP A 215 -11.37 -6.80 -28.05
N LYS A 216 -10.54 -7.64 -28.68
CA LYS A 216 -10.73 -9.10 -28.78
C LYS A 216 -10.73 -9.81 -27.42
N THR A 217 -10.49 -9.09 -26.33
CA THR A 217 -10.27 -9.61 -24.99
C THR A 217 -11.31 -9.17 -23.96
N GLY A 218 -12.26 -8.30 -24.31
CA GLY A 218 -13.43 -7.94 -23.48
C GLY A 218 -13.59 -6.45 -23.20
N THR A 219 -14.57 -6.08 -22.37
CA THR A 219 -14.90 -4.69 -22.01
C THR A 219 -14.27 -4.32 -20.66
N PHE A 220 -13.56 -3.20 -20.58
CA PHE A 220 -12.76 -2.79 -19.42
C PHE A 220 -13.44 -1.71 -18.56
N ILE A 221 -14.56 -2.06 -17.92
CA ILE A 221 -15.38 -1.10 -17.14
C ILE A 221 -14.70 -0.69 -15.82
N PHE A 222 -13.83 -1.54 -15.26
CA PHE A 222 -13.29 -1.42 -13.90
C PHE A 222 -11.75 -1.41 -13.86
N ASN A 223 -11.10 -1.00 -14.95
CA ASN A 223 -9.68 -1.21 -15.17
C ASN A 223 -8.80 0.01 -14.81
N SER A 224 -8.71 0.34 -13.52
CA SER A 224 -7.87 1.45 -13.06
C SER A 224 -6.38 1.21 -13.28
N LYS A 225 -5.67 2.28 -13.68
CA LYS A 225 -4.20 2.37 -13.61
C LYS A 225 -3.75 2.35 -12.14
N ASP A 226 -2.48 1.99 -11.92
CA ASP A 226 -1.90 2.04 -10.57
C ASP A 226 -1.59 3.50 -10.19
N LEU A 227 -1.72 3.82 -8.91
CA LEU A 227 -1.34 5.13 -8.39
C LEU A 227 0.19 5.26 -8.41
N CYS A 228 0.70 6.42 -8.82
CA CYS A 228 2.10 6.78 -8.63
C CYS A 228 2.24 8.29 -8.44
N MET A 229 2.84 8.69 -7.33
CA MET A 229 3.10 10.08 -6.96
C MET A 229 4.59 10.38 -6.76
N ILE A 230 5.48 9.56 -7.33
CA ILE A 230 6.93 9.67 -7.13
C ILE A 230 7.47 11.03 -7.58
N ASP A 231 6.93 11.58 -8.66
CA ASP A 231 7.30 12.89 -9.22
C ASP A 231 6.62 14.07 -8.51
N HIS A 232 5.83 13.80 -7.48
CA HIS A 232 4.95 14.78 -6.83
C HIS A 232 5.22 14.96 -5.34
N ILE A 233 6.42 14.59 -4.88
CA ILE A 233 6.87 14.75 -3.49
C ILE A 233 6.75 16.20 -2.99
N PRO A 234 7.18 17.25 -3.73
CA PRO A 234 7.02 18.63 -3.27
C PRO A 234 5.55 19.03 -3.06
N GLN A 235 4.65 18.58 -3.93
CA GLN A 235 3.21 18.86 -3.85
C GLN A 235 2.57 18.17 -2.65
N LEU A 236 2.98 16.92 -2.36
CA LEU A 236 2.57 16.19 -1.15
C LEU A 236 3.06 16.91 0.11
N ALA A 237 4.32 17.33 0.15
CA ALA A 237 4.88 18.09 1.28
C ALA A 237 4.11 19.40 1.52
N LYS A 238 3.86 20.15 0.45
CA LYS A 238 3.10 21.42 0.50
C LYS A 238 1.66 21.22 0.98
N ALA A 239 1.06 20.07 0.71
CA ALA A 239 -0.28 19.73 1.21
C ALA A 239 -0.31 19.32 2.69
N GLY A 240 0.84 19.31 3.38
CA GLY A 240 0.92 18.96 4.80
C GLY A 240 0.82 17.46 5.07
N ILE A 241 1.13 16.63 4.08
CA ILE A 241 1.11 15.18 4.25
C ILE A 241 2.25 14.77 5.18
N TYR A 242 1.93 13.94 6.18
CA TYR A 242 2.87 13.46 7.17
C TYR A 242 3.50 12.12 6.76
N SER A 243 2.71 11.16 6.29
CA SER A 243 3.18 9.82 5.92
C SER A 243 2.75 9.41 4.51
N LEU A 244 3.71 8.91 3.73
CA LEU A 244 3.53 8.40 2.38
C LEU A 244 3.36 6.89 2.44
N LYS A 245 2.14 6.40 2.23
CA LYS A 245 1.80 4.99 2.30
C LYS A 245 1.90 4.30 0.93
N ILE A 246 2.68 3.23 0.84
CA ILE A 246 2.74 2.38 -0.35
C ILE A 246 1.73 1.23 -0.19
N GLU A 247 0.88 0.98 -1.19
CA GLU A 247 0.06 -0.24 -1.23
C GLU A 247 0.82 -1.39 -1.89
N GLY A 248 0.78 -2.57 -1.28
CA GLY A 248 1.44 -3.75 -1.82
C GLY A 248 1.59 -4.94 -0.88
N ARG A 249 0.76 -5.14 0.17
CA ARG A 249 0.96 -6.30 1.08
C ARG A 249 0.93 -7.66 0.36
N MET A 250 0.17 -7.77 -0.73
CA MET A 250 0.10 -8.98 -1.57
C MET A 250 1.14 -9.01 -2.70
N LYS A 251 1.97 -7.97 -2.84
CA LYS A 251 2.99 -7.90 -3.89
C LYS A 251 4.25 -8.66 -3.49
N SER A 252 5.15 -8.89 -4.45
CA SER A 252 6.39 -9.62 -4.21
C SER A 252 7.36 -8.83 -3.32
N VAL A 253 8.37 -9.52 -2.80
CA VAL A 253 9.49 -8.88 -2.08
C VAL A 253 10.23 -7.88 -2.97
N PHE A 254 10.42 -8.22 -4.25
CA PHE A 254 11.00 -7.32 -5.26
C PHE A 254 10.19 -6.03 -5.40
N TYR A 255 8.86 -6.12 -5.49
CA TYR A 255 8.00 -4.94 -5.53
C TYR A 255 8.23 -4.02 -4.33
N VAL A 256 8.23 -4.57 -3.12
CA VAL A 256 8.43 -3.78 -1.90
C VAL A 256 9.80 -3.11 -1.91
N ALA A 257 10.87 -3.85 -2.22
CA ALA A 257 12.22 -3.32 -2.27
C ALA A 257 12.35 -2.18 -3.30
N THR A 258 11.91 -2.39 -4.54
CA THR A 258 12.03 -1.41 -5.64
C THR A 258 11.27 -0.13 -5.33
N ILE A 259 10.00 -0.23 -4.95
CA ILE A 259 9.17 0.95 -4.70
C ILE A 259 9.69 1.72 -3.47
N VAL A 260 10.00 1.04 -2.37
CA VAL A 260 10.53 1.71 -1.17
C VAL A 260 11.83 2.42 -1.47
N ARG A 261 12.76 1.77 -2.18
CA ARG A 261 14.04 2.38 -2.56
C ARG A 261 13.85 3.63 -3.40
N ALA A 262 13.03 3.56 -4.45
CA ALA A 262 12.79 4.68 -5.34
C ALA A 262 12.21 5.89 -4.57
N TYR A 263 11.18 5.65 -3.75
CA TYR A 263 10.61 6.71 -2.90
C TYR A 263 11.59 7.24 -1.87
N ARG A 264 12.40 6.38 -1.24
CA ARG A 264 13.44 6.81 -0.29
C ARG A 264 14.44 7.75 -0.96
N LYS A 265 14.97 7.37 -2.13
CA LYS A 265 15.93 8.18 -2.87
C LYS A 265 15.35 9.52 -3.32
N ALA A 266 14.13 9.50 -3.86
CA ALA A 266 13.44 10.73 -4.24
C ALA A 266 13.16 11.63 -3.02
N LEU A 267 12.79 11.05 -1.87
CA LEU A 267 12.59 11.78 -0.62
C LEU A 267 13.89 12.34 -0.03
N ASP A 268 15.00 11.59 -0.07
CA ASP A 268 16.31 12.06 0.40
C ASP A 268 16.78 13.24 -0.44
N LYS A 269 16.75 13.10 -1.76
CA LYS A 269 17.13 14.17 -2.68
C LYS A 269 16.27 15.42 -2.49
N TRP A 270 14.95 15.26 -2.34
CA TRP A 270 14.07 16.38 -2.03
C TRP A 270 14.41 17.04 -0.70
N ARG A 271 14.76 16.26 0.34
CA ARG A 271 15.14 16.81 1.66
C ARG A 271 16.47 17.55 1.65
N GLU A 272 17.42 17.15 0.81
CA GLU A 272 18.72 17.81 0.67
C GLU A 272 18.58 19.24 0.15
N ASN A 273 17.73 19.45 -0.86
CA ASN A 273 17.47 20.78 -1.43
C ASN A 273 16.01 20.91 -1.91
N PRO A 274 15.06 21.23 -1.01
CA PRO A 274 13.64 21.30 -1.36
C PRO A 274 13.29 22.40 -2.36
N GLU A 275 14.02 23.52 -2.37
CA GLU A 275 13.73 24.68 -3.23
C GLU A 275 14.20 24.46 -4.68
N GLU A 276 15.27 23.70 -4.87
CA GLU A 276 15.83 23.36 -6.19
C GLU A 276 15.56 21.90 -6.58
N TYR A 277 14.57 21.25 -5.95
CA TYR A 277 14.27 19.86 -6.26
C TYR A 277 13.74 19.71 -7.70
N GLU A 278 14.54 19.05 -8.53
CA GLU A 278 14.17 18.66 -9.88
C GLU A 278 13.70 17.20 -9.92
N ILE A 279 12.60 16.98 -10.64
CA ILE A 279 12.06 15.65 -10.92
C ILE A 279 13.03 14.92 -11.85
N GLU A 280 13.40 13.69 -11.51
CA GLU A 280 14.28 12.86 -12.33
C GLU A 280 13.52 11.67 -12.91
N SER A 281 13.60 11.49 -14.23
CA SER A 281 12.95 10.39 -14.93
C SER A 281 13.35 9.02 -14.40
N ARG A 282 14.59 8.89 -13.90
CA ARG A 282 15.13 7.64 -13.33
C ARG A 282 14.27 7.06 -12.21
N TRP A 283 13.56 7.89 -11.44
CA TRP A 283 12.68 7.38 -10.37
C TRP A 283 11.43 6.72 -10.94
N LEU A 284 10.86 7.31 -11.99
CA LEU A 284 9.73 6.73 -12.71
C LEU A 284 10.14 5.46 -13.47
N GLU A 285 11.32 5.47 -14.09
CA GLU A 285 11.93 4.29 -14.73
C GLU A 285 12.10 3.15 -13.71
N GLU A 286 12.63 3.47 -12.52
CA GLU A 286 12.85 2.50 -11.45
C GLU A 286 11.55 1.84 -10.96
N VAL A 287 10.51 2.63 -10.66
CA VAL A 287 9.22 2.06 -10.24
C VAL A 287 8.48 1.36 -11.38
N SER A 288 8.89 1.55 -12.64
CA SER A 288 8.35 0.83 -13.80
C SER A 288 8.96 -0.56 -13.97
N LYS A 289 10.08 -0.87 -13.29
CA LYS A 289 10.70 -2.22 -13.31
C LYS A 289 9.80 -3.29 -12.69
N VAL A 290 8.91 -2.91 -11.77
CA VAL A 290 7.96 -3.84 -11.15
C VAL A 290 6.69 -3.94 -11.97
N SER A 291 6.02 -5.09 -11.89
CA SER A 291 4.76 -5.32 -12.61
C SER A 291 3.66 -4.32 -12.20
N HIS A 292 3.20 -3.54 -13.19
CA HIS A 292 2.25 -2.43 -13.02
C HIS A 292 1.24 -2.38 -14.17
N ARG A 293 0.24 -1.50 -14.09
CA ARG A 293 -0.80 -1.32 -15.11
C ARG A 293 -0.84 0.10 -15.65
N GLY A 294 0.33 0.67 -15.92
CA GLY A 294 0.45 2.12 -16.15
C GLY A 294 0.16 2.93 -14.88
N PHE A 295 0.51 4.21 -14.92
CA PHE A 295 0.40 5.09 -13.76
C PHE A 295 -0.64 6.20 -13.95
N THR A 296 -1.26 6.59 -12.85
CA THR A 296 -2.12 7.76 -12.72
C THR A 296 -1.84 8.46 -11.40
N THR A 297 -2.14 9.75 -11.31
CA THR A 297 -2.15 10.52 -10.07
C THR A 297 -3.46 10.37 -9.30
N GLY A 298 -4.40 9.56 -9.79
CA GLY A 298 -5.71 9.37 -9.15
C GLY A 298 -6.44 10.71 -8.99
N PHE A 299 -6.96 10.96 -7.79
CA PHE A 299 -7.77 12.14 -7.47
C PHE A 299 -6.95 13.38 -7.08
N TYR A 300 -5.62 13.26 -6.97
CA TYR A 300 -4.78 14.29 -6.35
C TYR A 300 -4.83 15.65 -7.05
N PHE A 301 -4.98 15.66 -8.38
CA PHE A 301 -5.06 16.88 -9.20
C PHE A 301 -6.46 17.13 -9.79
N GLY A 302 -7.49 16.46 -9.25
CA GLY A 302 -8.87 16.57 -9.70
C GLY A 302 -9.49 15.22 -10.02
N LYS A 303 -10.70 15.24 -10.59
CA LYS A 303 -11.42 14.00 -10.91
C LYS A 303 -10.68 13.21 -12.01
N PRO A 304 -10.42 11.91 -11.83
CA PRO A 304 -9.83 11.07 -12.87
C PRO A 304 -10.65 11.10 -14.16
N GLY A 305 -10.00 11.44 -15.27
CA GLY A 305 -10.58 11.35 -16.61
C GLY A 305 -10.34 9.98 -17.27
N PRO A 306 -10.72 9.81 -18.54
CA PRO A 306 -10.50 8.58 -19.31
C PRO A 306 -9.05 8.10 -19.26
N GLU A 307 -8.07 9.01 -19.36
CA GLU A 307 -6.65 8.67 -19.33
C GLU A 307 -6.15 8.01 -18.03
N SER A 308 -6.96 7.99 -16.96
CA SER A 308 -6.64 7.30 -15.70
C SER A 308 -7.08 5.83 -15.67
N GLN A 309 -7.71 5.36 -16.74
CA GLN A 309 -8.15 3.97 -16.91
C GLN A 309 -7.37 3.29 -18.02
N ASN A 310 -7.30 1.97 -17.98
CA ASN A 310 -6.75 1.15 -19.05
C ASN A 310 -7.88 0.57 -19.90
N TYR A 311 -8.19 1.23 -21.01
CA TYR A 311 -9.22 0.73 -21.93
C TYR A 311 -8.70 -0.24 -23.00
N ARG A 312 -7.37 -0.41 -23.10
CA ARG A 312 -6.74 -1.21 -24.17
C ARG A 312 -6.26 -2.60 -23.74
N THR A 313 -6.09 -2.86 -22.45
CA THR A 313 -5.58 -4.15 -21.95
C THR A 313 -5.78 -4.27 -20.44
N SER A 314 -6.08 -5.48 -19.96
CA SER A 314 -6.04 -5.82 -18.54
C SER A 314 -4.69 -6.36 -18.08
N SER A 315 -3.77 -6.64 -19.02
CA SER A 315 -2.47 -7.26 -18.76
C SER A 315 -1.54 -6.32 -18.00
N TYR A 316 -0.60 -6.91 -17.27
CA TYR A 316 0.46 -6.15 -16.62
C TYR A 316 1.57 -5.81 -17.60
N ILE A 317 2.12 -4.60 -17.47
CA ILE A 317 3.38 -4.22 -18.08
C ILE A 317 4.50 -4.81 -17.22
N ARG A 318 5.45 -5.51 -17.85
CA ARG A 318 6.57 -6.17 -17.18
C ARG A 318 7.74 -6.28 -18.15
N GLU A 319 8.68 -5.36 -18.03
CA GLU A 319 9.92 -5.36 -18.81
C GLU A 319 11.05 -6.10 -18.08
N TRP A 320 10.94 -6.22 -16.76
CA TRP A 320 11.93 -6.88 -15.91
C TRP A 320 11.37 -8.13 -15.23
N GLU A 321 12.25 -9.12 -15.06
CA GLU A 321 11.94 -10.35 -14.35
C GLU A 321 12.78 -10.47 -13.07
N PHE A 322 12.11 -10.53 -11.92
CA PHE A 322 12.77 -10.86 -10.67
C PHE A 322 13.24 -12.32 -10.68
N ILE A 323 14.56 -12.52 -10.60
CA ILE A 323 15.20 -13.84 -10.69
C ILE A 323 15.59 -14.44 -9.34
N GLY A 324 15.88 -13.62 -8.32
CA GLY A 324 16.36 -14.13 -7.03
C GLY A 324 16.83 -13.06 -6.05
N VAL A 325 17.22 -13.50 -4.85
CA VAL A 325 17.76 -12.64 -3.78
C VAL A 325 19.22 -12.99 -3.54
N VAL A 326 20.11 -12.00 -3.59
CA VAL A 326 21.50 -12.17 -3.17
C VAL A 326 21.54 -12.40 -1.66
N ARG A 327 22.07 -13.54 -1.21
CA ARG A 327 22.17 -13.93 0.20
C ARG A 327 23.53 -13.62 0.80
N SER A 328 24.59 -13.79 0.01
CA SER A 328 25.95 -13.46 0.41
C SER A 328 26.84 -13.24 -0.82
N TYR A 329 27.99 -12.62 -0.60
CA TYR A 329 29.03 -12.44 -1.61
C TYR A 329 30.36 -12.92 -1.03
N ASP A 330 31.07 -13.76 -1.77
CA ASP A 330 32.44 -14.19 -1.46
C ASP A 330 33.42 -13.36 -2.27
N GLU A 331 34.17 -12.50 -1.59
CA GLU A 331 35.17 -11.62 -2.22
C GLU A 331 36.35 -12.39 -2.83
N ARG A 332 36.69 -13.58 -2.33
CA ARG A 332 37.82 -14.36 -2.83
C ARG A 332 37.48 -15.05 -4.14
N GLU A 333 36.30 -15.65 -4.18
CA GLU A 333 35.78 -16.34 -5.36
C GLU A 333 35.11 -15.37 -6.35
N GLN A 334 34.95 -14.09 -5.97
CA GLN A 334 34.20 -13.07 -6.72
C GLN A 334 32.80 -13.57 -7.11
N ALA A 335 32.14 -14.28 -6.19
CA ALA A 335 30.91 -15.02 -6.45
C ALA A 335 29.80 -14.66 -5.46
N ALA A 336 28.60 -14.44 -5.98
CA ALA A 336 27.41 -14.22 -5.16
C ALA A 336 26.62 -15.53 -4.98
N VAL A 337 26.17 -15.80 -3.76
CA VAL A 337 25.16 -16.83 -3.49
C VAL A 337 23.79 -16.21 -3.70
N VAL A 338 23.08 -16.67 -4.72
CA VAL A 338 21.74 -16.19 -5.07
C VAL A 338 20.71 -17.25 -4.74
N GLU A 339 19.74 -16.89 -3.90
CA GLU A 339 18.53 -17.69 -3.76
C GLU A 339 17.66 -17.48 -4.98
N GLN A 340 17.68 -18.48 -5.86
CA GLN A 340 16.90 -18.47 -7.09
C GLN A 340 15.40 -18.52 -6.80
N ARG A 341 14.65 -17.58 -7.38
CA ARG A 341 13.19 -17.49 -7.29
C ARG A 341 12.51 -17.67 -8.65
N ASN A 342 13.28 -17.54 -9.73
CA ASN A 342 12.80 -17.71 -11.10
C ASN A 342 13.90 -18.26 -12.02
N ARG A 343 13.55 -18.56 -13.27
CA ARG A 343 14.48 -19.08 -14.27
C ARG A 343 15.65 -18.11 -14.46
N LEU A 344 16.85 -18.66 -14.46
CA LEU A 344 18.11 -17.96 -14.71
C LEU A 344 18.94 -18.82 -15.66
N LEU A 345 19.38 -18.26 -16.77
CA LEU A 345 20.16 -18.93 -17.79
C LEU A 345 21.52 -18.25 -17.97
N LYS A 346 22.49 -19.01 -18.49
CA LYS A 346 23.78 -18.46 -18.86
C LYS A 346 23.60 -17.51 -20.04
N GLY A 347 24.03 -16.25 -19.87
CA GLY A 347 23.94 -15.20 -20.88
C GLY A 347 22.75 -14.26 -20.73
N ASP A 348 21.93 -14.42 -19.68
CA ASP A 348 20.94 -13.42 -19.30
C ASP A 348 21.67 -12.14 -18.85
N GLU A 349 21.21 -10.96 -19.28
CA GLU A 349 21.64 -9.67 -18.75
C GLU A 349 20.97 -9.45 -17.39
N ILE A 350 21.75 -9.18 -16.35
CA ILE A 350 21.26 -9.12 -14.97
C ILE A 350 21.59 -7.77 -14.35
N GLU A 351 20.59 -7.17 -13.72
CA GLU A 351 20.78 -6.05 -12.82
C GLU A 351 20.66 -6.52 -11.36
N ILE A 352 21.71 -6.27 -10.56
CA ILE A 352 21.67 -6.44 -9.12
C ILE A 352 21.25 -5.13 -8.48
N MET A 353 20.00 -5.13 -8.03
CA MET A 353 19.39 -4.03 -7.29
C MET A 353 20.01 -3.90 -5.89
N GLN A 354 20.69 -2.78 -5.60
CA GLN A 354 21.31 -2.54 -4.28
C GLN A 354 20.52 -1.59 -3.38
N PRO A 355 20.53 -1.75 -2.04
CA PRO A 355 19.82 -0.84 -1.13
C PRO A 355 20.21 0.63 -1.24
N ASP A 356 21.47 0.91 -1.55
CA ASP A 356 22.01 2.25 -1.70
C ASP A 356 21.74 2.87 -3.10
N GLY A 357 21.11 2.14 -4.01
CA GLY A 357 20.80 2.59 -5.37
C GLY A 357 21.95 2.49 -6.37
N ASN A 358 23.10 1.93 -6.00
CA ASN A 358 24.22 1.70 -6.91
C ASN A 358 24.09 0.34 -7.58
N ASP A 359 23.21 0.27 -8.59
CA ASP A 359 22.92 -0.99 -9.26
C ASP A 359 24.10 -1.51 -10.09
N ILE A 360 24.30 -2.82 -10.05
CA ILE A 360 25.35 -3.50 -10.81
C ILE A 360 24.72 -4.19 -12.01
N GLN A 361 25.16 -3.85 -13.21
CA GLN A 361 24.81 -4.54 -14.46
C GLN A 361 25.85 -5.63 -14.74
N MET A 362 25.42 -6.83 -15.14
CA MET A 362 26.32 -7.95 -15.48
C MET A 362 25.82 -8.81 -16.64
#